data_AF-A0A9D8F9D4-F1
#
_entry.id   AF-A0A9D8F9D4-F1
#
_cell.length_a   1.000
_cell.length_b   1.000
_cell.length_c   1.000
_cell.angle_alpha   90.00
_cell.angle_beta   90.00
_cell.angle_gamma   90.00
#
_symmetry.space_group_name_H-M   'P 1'
#
loop_
_entity.id
_entity.type
_entity.pdbx_description
1 polymer ?
#
loop_
_entity_poly.entity_id
_entity_poly.type
_entity_poly.pdbx_seq_one_letter_code
_entity_poly.pdbx_strand_id
1 'polypeptide(L)'
;MWDTEKQQIRYHYFSTEGFYNVGTMTFTNKILTAVEKVFGSTQGITEVRSTYELRPDGTLLNRAQYLKGTEVTGSREVRYKEDAKATVNFK
;
A
#
# COMPACT_ATOMS: atom_id res chain seq x y z
N MET A 1 1.50 12.45 -5.82
CA MET A 1 1.10 13.85 -6.04
C MET A 1 -0.24 14.07 -5.37
N TRP A 2 -0.45 15.21 -4.72
CA TRP A 2 -1.76 15.58 -4.19
C TRP A 2 -2.75 15.78 -5.33
N ASP A 3 -3.94 15.19 -5.22
CA ASP A 3 -5.06 15.35 -6.15
C ASP A 3 -6.09 16.29 -5.50
N THR A 4 -6.08 17.56 -5.93
CA THR A 4 -6.89 18.62 -5.31
C THR A 4 -8.40 18.39 -5.48
N GLU A 5 -8.83 17.83 -6.61
CA GLU A 5 -10.26 17.54 -6.83
C GLU A 5 -10.75 16.45 -5.89
N LYS A 6 -9.92 15.43 -5.67
CA LYS A 6 -10.29 14.27 -4.85
C LYS A 6 -9.84 14.37 -3.39
N GLN A 7 -9.11 15.42 -3.02
CA GLN A 7 -8.56 15.65 -1.68
C GLN A 7 -7.79 14.44 -1.14
N GLN A 8 -6.94 13.84 -1.98
CA GLN A 8 -6.19 12.63 -1.62
C GLN A 8 -4.82 12.58 -2.29
N ILE A 9 -3.91 11.78 -1.72
CA ILE A 9 -2.61 11.53 -2.34
C ILE A 9 -2.79 10.48 -3.43
N ARG A 10 -2.43 10.80 -4.68
CA ARG A 10 -2.35 9.83 -5.78
C ARG A 10 -0.90 9.37 -6.00
N TYR A 11 -0.69 8.07 -6.21
CA TYR A 11 0.62 7.50 -6.49
C TYR A 11 0.55 6.43 -7.58
N HIS A 12 1.69 6.15 -8.17
CA HIS A 12 1.88 5.12 -9.18
C HIS A 12 3.12 4.33 -8.84
N TYR A 13 3.09 3.02 -9.03
CA TYR A 13 4.30 2.21 -9.00
C TYR A 13 4.26 1.17 -10.12
N PHE A 14 5.46 0.85 -10.61
CA PHE A 14 5.68 -0.12 -11.66
C PHE A 14 6.52 -1.25 -11.07
N SER A 15 6.06 -2.48 -11.28
CA SER A 15 6.77 -3.67 -10.85
C SER A 15 7.70 -4.17 -11.95
N THR A 16 8.81 -4.77 -11.56
CA THR A 16 9.69 -5.52 -12.47
C THR A 16 9.00 -6.74 -13.08
N GLU A 17 7.91 -7.20 -12.47
CA GLU A 17 7.07 -8.30 -12.99
C GLU A 17 6.07 -7.84 -14.08
N GLY A 18 6.13 -6.58 -14.51
CA GLY A 18 5.36 -6.09 -15.65
C GLY A 18 3.94 -5.61 -15.34
N PHE A 19 3.54 -5.55 -14.06
CA PHE A 19 2.30 -4.90 -13.64
C PHE A 19 2.56 -3.50 -13.10
N TYR A 20 1.53 -2.65 -13.14
CA TYR A 20 1.57 -1.32 -12.54
C TYR A 20 0.30 -1.03 -11.75
N ASN A 21 0.40 -0.08 -10.85
CA ASN A 21 -0.70 0.30 -9.98
C ASN A 21 -0.94 1.80 -10.00
N VAL A 22 -2.21 2.16 -9.89
CA VAL A 22 -2.64 3.52 -9.64
C VAL A 22 -3.38 3.51 -8.32
N GLY A 23 -2.79 4.16 -7.32
CA GLY A 23 -3.32 4.16 -5.98
C GLY A 23 -3.71 5.54 -5.50
N THR A 24 -4.64 5.56 -4.55
CA THR A 24 -4.94 6.74 -3.75
C THR A 24 -4.76 6.42 -2.27
N MET A 25 -4.42 7.43 -1.48
CA MET A 25 -4.30 7.32 -0.03
C MET A 25 -5.07 8.44 0.67
N THR A 26 -5.76 8.07 1.74
CA THR A 26 -6.44 8.98 2.66
C THR A 26 -5.95 8.71 4.08
N PHE A 27 -5.84 9.76 4.88
CA PHE A 27 -5.41 9.66 6.27
C PHE A 27 -6.53 10.12 7.20
N THR A 28 -7.06 9.18 7.98
CA THR A 28 -8.20 9.42 8.88
C THR A 28 -7.96 8.68 10.19
N ASN A 29 -8.21 9.32 11.33
CA ASN A 29 -8.10 8.69 12.65
C ASN A 29 -6.76 7.97 12.90
N LYS A 30 -5.64 8.57 12.46
CA LYS A 30 -4.27 8.01 12.55
C LYS A 30 -4.03 6.74 11.72
N ILE A 31 -4.96 6.38 10.83
CA ILE A 31 -4.82 5.26 9.91
C ILE A 31 -4.73 5.83 8.50
N LEU A 32 -3.69 5.41 7.78
CA LEU A 32 -3.58 5.64 6.34
C LEU A 32 -4.30 4.49 5.63
N THR A 33 -5.29 4.80 4.81
CA THR A 33 -5.97 3.81 3.97
C THR A 33 -5.57 4.04 2.53
N ALA A 34 -5.16 2.98 1.85
CA ALA A 34 -4.77 2.99 0.45
C ALA A 34 -5.66 2.05 -0.37
N VAL A 35 -6.06 2.52 -1.56
CA VAL A 35 -6.79 1.72 -2.55
C VAL A 35 -6.05 1.82 -3.87
N GLU A 36 -5.61 0.68 -4.40
CA GLU A 36 -4.80 0.55 -5.60
C GLU A 36 -5.55 -0.21 -6.67
N LYS A 37 -5.70 0.36 -7.86
CA LYS A 37 -6.07 -0.43 -9.05
C LYS A 37 -4.83 -1.05 -9.66
N VAL A 38 -4.90 -2.35 -9.92
CA VAL A 38 -3.80 -3.16 -10.45
C VAL A 38 -4.05 -3.46 -11.91
N PHE A 39 -3.04 -3.24 -12.75
CA PHE A 39 -3.09 -3.48 -14.18
C PHE A 39 -1.95 -4.39 -14.61
N GLY A 40 -2.25 -5.39 -15.45
CA GLY A 40 -1.25 -6.33 -15.96
C GLY A 40 -0.83 -7.43 -14.98
N SER A 41 -1.57 -7.64 -13.87
CA SER A 41 -1.28 -8.73 -12.94
C SER A 41 -1.51 -10.10 -13.59
N THR A 42 -0.48 -10.94 -13.64
CA THR A 42 -0.59 -12.34 -14.10
C THR A 42 -1.41 -13.23 -13.16
N GLN A 43 -1.56 -12.82 -11.90
CA GLN A 43 -2.36 -13.51 -10.90
C GLN A 43 -3.84 -13.10 -10.92
N GLY A 44 -4.22 -12.13 -11.77
CA GLY A 44 -5.59 -11.64 -11.91
C GLY A 44 -6.03 -10.69 -10.79
N ILE A 45 -5.10 -10.18 -9.97
CA ILE A 45 -5.43 -9.15 -8.97
C ILE A 45 -5.78 -7.86 -9.70
N THR A 46 -6.93 -7.27 -9.36
CA THR A 46 -7.46 -6.04 -9.95
C THR A 46 -7.45 -4.87 -8.99
N GLU A 47 -7.50 -5.15 -7.68
CA GLU A 47 -7.46 -4.10 -6.66
C GLU A 47 -6.72 -4.59 -5.40
N VAL A 48 -5.96 -3.70 -4.77
CA VAL A 48 -5.39 -3.90 -3.44
C VAL A 48 -5.92 -2.84 -2.51
N ARG A 49 -6.42 -3.26 -1.35
CA ARG A 49 -6.82 -2.36 -0.27
C ARG A 49 -5.89 -2.56 0.89
N SER A 50 -5.32 -1.48 1.42
CA SER A 50 -4.44 -1.60 2.58
C SER A 50 -4.65 -0.51 3.62
N THR A 51 -4.32 -0.85 4.87
CA THR A 51 -4.26 0.09 5.98
C THR A 51 -2.87 0.10 6.58
N TYR A 52 -2.44 1.27 7.03
CA TYR A 52 -1.18 1.48 7.74
C TYR A 52 -1.47 2.22 9.05
N GLU A 53 -1.02 1.66 10.15
CA GLU A 53 -1.19 2.20 11.49
C GLU A 53 0.19 2.31 12.14
N LEU A 54 0.64 3.54 12.40
CA LEU A 54 1.82 3.79 13.23
C LEU A 54 1.39 3.75 14.70
N ARG A 55 1.82 2.70 15.40
CA ARG A 55 1.42 2.45 16.79
C ARG A 55 2.26 3.27 17.77
N PRO A 56 1.78 3.46 19.02
CA PRO A 56 2.50 4.23 20.03
C PRO A 56 3.89 3.68 20.37
N ASP A 57 4.11 2.39 20.18
CA ASP A 57 5.40 1.75 20.38
C ASP A 57 6.38 2.01 19.23
N GLY A 58 5.98 2.70 18.16
CA GLY A 58 6.78 2.93 16.95
C GLY A 58 6.73 1.79 15.93
N THR A 59 5.90 0.77 16.15
CA THR A 59 5.67 -0.29 15.16
C THR A 59 4.71 0.22 14.08
N LEU A 60 5.05 0.05 12.81
CA LEU A 60 4.14 0.27 11.69
C LEU A 60 3.47 -1.05 11.32
N LEU A 61 2.16 -1.13 11.55
CA LEU A 61 1.34 -2.26 11.12
C LEU A 61 0.76 -1.97 9.75
N ASN A 62 1.00 -2.87 8.80
CA ASN A 62 0.36 -2.87 7.50
C ASN A 62 -0.56 -4.09 7.34
N ARG A 63 -1.76 -3.88 6.83
CA ARG A 63 -2.68 -4.95 6.42
C ARG A 63 -3.11 -4.69 4.99
N ALA A 64 -3.05 -5.71 4.15
CA ALA A 64 -3.47 -5.64 2.76
C ALA A 64 -4.47 -6.76 2.43
N GLN A 65 -5.42 -6.46 1.56
CA GLN A 65 -6.36 -7.39 0.94
C GLN A 65 -6.21 -7.32 -0.57
N TYR A 66 -6.20 -8.47 -1.24
CA TYR A 66 -6.06 -8.58 -2.69
C TYR A 66 -7.38 -9.03 -3.31
N LEU A 67 -7.88 -8.27 -4.27
CA LEU A 67 -9.16 -8.51 -4.91
C LEU A 67 -8.98 -8.96 -6.35
N LYS A 68 -9.80 -9.95 -6.77
CA LYS A 68 -10.01 -10.31 -8.18
C LYS A 68 -11.44 -9.94 -8.55
N GLY A 69 -11.61 -8.83 -9.26
CA GLY A 69 -12.91 -8.19 -9.42
C GLY A 69 -13.43 -7.68 -8.08
N THR A 70 -14.54 -8.23 -7.60
CA THR A 70 -15.17 -7.86 -6.32
C THR A 70 -14.84 -8.81 -5.17
N GLU A 71 -14.21 -9.96 -5.44
CA GLU A 71 -13.92 -10.99 -4.45
C GLU A 71 -12.56 -10.75 -3.80
N VAL A 72 -12.50 -10.83 -2.46
CA VAL A 72 -11.24 -10.86 -1.71
C VAL A 72 -10.66 -12.27 -1.79
N THR A 73 -9.54 -12.42 -2.47
CA THR A 73 -8.90 -13.72 -2.72
C THR A 73 -7.67 -13.97 -1.85
N GLY A 74 -7.24 -12.97 -1.09
CA GLY A 74 -6.11 -13.10 -0.18
C GLY A 74 -5.91 -11.87 0.70
N SER A 75 -5.06 -12.04 1.72
CA SER A 75 -4.64 -10.95 2.59
C SER A 75 -3.21 -11.15 3.08
N ARG A 76 -2.60 -10.07 3.56
CA ARG A 76 -1.28 -10.07 4.18
C ARG A 76 -1.26 -9.07 5.34
N GLU A 77 -0.67 -9.48 6.47
CA GLU A 77 -0.31 -8.57 7.57
C GLU A 77 1.22 -8.51 7.66
N VAL A 78 1.77 -7.31 7.77
CA VAL A 78 3.21 -7.07 7.96
C VAL A 78 3.41 -6.09 9.10
N ARG A 79 4.42 -6.33 9.93
CA ARG A 79 4.84 -5.43 11.00
C ARG A 79 6.24 -4.96 10.72
N TYR A 80 6.40 -3.65 10.60
CA TYR A 80 7.69 -3.01 10.45
C TYR A 80 8.08 -2.34 11.77
N LYS A 81 9.36 -2.42 12.09
CA LYS A 81 9.97 -1.72 13.21
C LYS A 81 11.24 -1.09 12.70
N GLU A 82 11.47 0.16 13.09
CA GLU A 82 12.76 0.81 12.85
C GLU A 82 13.87 0.02 13.55
N ASP A 83 14.93 -0.29 12.82
CA ASP A 83 16.18 -0.81 13.40
C ASP A 83 17.14 0.37 13.56
N ALA A 84 17.35 0.79 14.81
CA ALA A 84 18.22 1.92 15.14
C ALA A 84 19.70 1.70 14.76
N LYS A 85 20.10 0.47 14.40
CA LYS A 85 21.46 0.14 13.95
C LYS A 85 21.57 0.02 12.43
N ALA A 86 20.45 0.10 11.70
CA ALA A 86 20.47 -0.03 10.25
C ALA A 86 21.26 1.12 9.62
N THR A 87 22.13 0.79 8.66
CA THR A 87 22.90 1.75 7.88
C THR A 87 22.55 1.61 6.40
N VAL A 88 22.29 2.73 5.74
CA VAL A 88 22.08 2.76 4.28
C VAL A 88 23.44 2.89 3.61
N ASN A 89 23.91 1.82 2.98
CA ASN A 89 25.17 1.80 2.24
C ASN A 89 24.89 1.96 0.75
N PHE A 90 25.16 3.13 0.20
CA PHE A 90 25.09 3.37 -1.24
C PHE A 90 26.30 2.72 -1.94
N LYS A 91 26.06 2.16 -3.13
CA LYS A 91 27.11 1.66 -4.03
C LYS A 91 27.42 2.72 -5.08
#